data_AF-A0AAW1S6Z5-F1
#
_entry.id   AF-A0AAW1S6Z5-F1
#
_cell.length_a   1.000
_cell.length_b   1.000
_cell.length_c   1.000
_cell.angle_alpha   90.00
_cell.angle_beta   90.00
_cell.angle_gamma   90.00
#
_symmetry.space_group_name_H-M   'P 1'
#
loop_
_entity.id
_entity.type
_entity.pdbx_description
1 polymer ?
#
loop_
_entity_poly.entity_id
_entity_poly.type
_entity_poly.pdbx_seq_one_letter_code
_entity_poly.pdbx_strand_id
1 'polypeptide(L)'
;MEPEAGLAKQVLAPPRDVRLVAKARRKEAPDTAGRGWFELPATQITDEVKRDLRLLHLRSAMDPKRFYKGFDQTKFPKYFQLGTVVEGAADFYSGRLRAKQRKATLTEELLADVELTRLRKKRYGALQDERQAHMRIKRRKTDLPRLKKAHQRPKH
;
A
#
# COMPACT_ATOMS: atom_id res chain seq x y z
N MET A 1 -46.84 -31.31 -4.55
CA MET A 1 -46.64 -31.43 -3.08
C MET A 1 -45.16 -31.73 -2.89
N GLU A 2 -44.35 -30.67 -2.88
CA GLU A 2 -42.89 -30.77 -2.77
C GLU A 2 -42.50 -31.08 -1.31
N PRO A 3 -41.65 -32.07 -1.04
CA PRO A 3 -41.25 -32.38 0.33
C PRO A 3 -40.26 -31.31 0.84
N GLU A 4 -40.60 -30.66 1.95
CA GLU A 4 -39.77 -29.67 2.63
C GLU A 4 -38.48 -30.28 3.19
N ALA A 5 -37.45 -30.38 2.35
CA ALA A 5 -36.12 -30.87 2.69
C ALA A 5 -35.21 -29.78 3.29
N GLY A 6 -35.77 -28.83 4.05
CA GLY A 6 -35.06 -27.61 4.46
C GLY A 6 -34.65 -27.49 5.94
N LEU A 7 -35.38 -28.12 6.87
CA LEU A 7 -35.31 -27.71 8.28
C LEU A 7 -34.57 -28.67 9.23
N ALA A 8 -34.17 -29.86 8.76
CA ALA A 8 -33.73 -30.95 9.65
C ALA A 8 -32.23 -31.00 10.00
N LYS A 9 -31.43 -29.97 9.68
CA LYS A 9 -29.99 -29.94 10.02
C LYS A 9 -29.52 -28.69 10.77
N GLN A 10 -30.41 -27.98 11.45
CA GLN A 10 -29.99 -27.11 12.55
C GLN A 10 -29.98 -27.94 13.84
N VAL A 11 -28.86 -28.62 14.09
CA VAL A 11 -28.60 -29.21 15.39
C VAL A 11 -28.37 -28.04 16.36
N LEU A 12 -29.44 -27.64 17.06
CA LEU A 12 -29.46 -26.61 18.12
C LEU A 12 -28.55 -26.98 19.32
N ALA A 13 -28.16 -28.24 19.43
CA ALA A 13 -27.25 -28.71 20.46
C ALA A 13 -25.78 -28.48 20.04
N PRO A 14 -24.94 -27.87 20.88
CA PRO A 14 -23.51 -27.76 20.60
C PRO A 14 -22.92 -29.16 20.33
N PRO A 15 -21.98 -29.30 19.37
CA PRO A 15 -21.40 -30.59 19.03
C PRO A 15 -20.88 -31.30 20.29
N ARG A 16 -21.33 -32.54 20.53
CA ARG A 16 -20.92 -33.32 21.72
C ARG A 16 -19.43 -33.63 21.75
N ASP A 17 -18.78 -33.61 20.59
CA ASP A 17 -17.36 -33.87 20.44
C ASP A 17 -16.53 -32.62 20.78
N VAL A 18 -15.84 -32.68 21.92
CA VAL A 18 -14.99 -31.60 22.44
C VAL A 18 -13.94 -31.12 21.43
N ARG A 19 -13.50 -32.00 20.51
CA ARG A 19 -12.55 -31.64 19.46
C ARG A 19 -13.19 -30.77 18.38
N LEU A 20 -14.44 -31.06 18.01
CA LEU A 20 -15.20 -30.26 17.05
C LEU A 20 -15.55 -28.89 17.64
N VAL A 21 -15.94 -28.84 18.92
CA VAL A 21 -16.17 -27.58 19.64
C VAL A 21 -14.90 -26.75 19.73
N ALA A 22 -13.77 -27.35 20.11
CA ALA A 22 -12.49 -26.64 20.15
C ALA A 22 -12.05 -26.13 18.76
N LYS A 23 -12.29 -26.91 17.71
CA LYS A 23 -12.01 -26.51 16.32
C LYS A 23 -12.92 -25.38 15.85
N ALA A 24 -14.20 -25.40 16.20
CA ALA A 24 -15.14 -24.33 15.91
C ALA A 24 -14.74 -23.03 16.63
N ARG A 25 -14.45 -23.09 17.94
CA ARG A 25 -13.97 -21.93 18.72
C ARG A 25 -12.66 -21.35 18.19
N ARG A 26 -11.76 -22.17 17.65
CA ARG A 26 -10.52 -21.69 17.00
C ARG A 26 -10.77 -20.99 15.66
N LYS A 27 -11.84 -21.34 14.94
CA LYS A 27 -12.24 -20.65 13.70
C LYS A 27 -12.93 -19.33 13.97
N GLU A 28 -13.68 -19.23 15.06
CA GLU A 28 -14.33 -18.00 15.52
C GLU A 28 -13.37 -17.03 16.22
N ALA A 29 -12.22 -17.53 16.68
CA ALA A 29 -11.21 -16.71 17.31
C ALA A 29 -10.72 -15.61 16.34
N PRO A 30 -10.49 -14.39 16.83
CA PRO A 30 -10.01 -13.30 15.99
C PRO A 30 -8.64 -13.63 15.41
N ASP A 31 -8.46 -13.34 14.13
CA ASP A 31 -7.18 -13.50 13.43
C ASP A 31 -6.19 -12.47 13.98
N THR A 32 -5.26 -12.95 14.82
CA THR A 32 -4.30 -12.14 15.56
C THR A 32 -2.88 -12.63 15.32
N ALA A 33 -1.90 -11.75 15.48
CA ALA A 33 -0.48 -12.09 15.39
C ALA A 33 0.01 -13.05 16.50
N GLY A 34 -0.85 -13.37 17.47
CA GLY A 34 -0.60 -14.28 18.58
C GLY A 34 -0.15 -13.59 19.88
N ARG A 35 -0.04 -14.38 20.96
CA ARG A 35 0.29 -13.89 22.31
C ARG A 35 1.66 -13.23 22.42
N GLY A 36 2.64 -13.67 21.63
CA GLY A 36 3.98 -13.07 21.60
C GLY A 36 4.00 -11.64 21.06
N TRP A 37 2.90 -11.22 20.43
CA TRP A 37 2.71 -9.87 19.90
C TRP A 37 1.40 -9.26 20.40
N PHE A 38 1.11 -9.46 21.68
CA PHE A 38 -0.04 -8.90 22.42
C PHE A 38 -1.38 -9.02 21.68
N GLU A 39 -1.57 -10.11 20.95
CA GLU A 39 -2.80 -10.39 20.20
C GLU A 39 -3.15 -9.29 19.18
N LEU A 40 -2.14 -8.71 18.52
CA LEU A 40 -2.33 -7.67 17.51
C LEU A 40 -3.32 -8.13 16.43
N PRO A 41 -4.45 -7.42 16.23
CA PRO A 41 -5.48 -7.81 15.29
C PRO A 41 -5.05 -7.62 13.83
N ALA A 42 -5.58 -8.44 12.93
CA ALA A 42 -5.49 -8.21 11.50
C ALA A 42 -6.39 -7.03 11.10
N THR A 43 -5.78 -5.90 10.73
CA THR A 43 -6.51 -4.72 10.27
C THR A 43 -6.90 -4.83 8.81
N GLN A 44 -8.12 -4.38 8.49
CA GLN A 44 -8.57 -4.31 7.10
C GLN A 44 -7.84 -3.20 6.34
N ILE A 45 -7.35 -3.52 5.13
CA ILE A 45 -6.69 -2.55 4.27
C ILE A 45 -7.77 -1.79 3.49
N THR A 46 -8.18 -0.63 4.00
CA THR A 46 -8.99 0.34 3.25
C THR A 46 -8.13 1.06 2.22
N ASP A 47 -8.75 1.77 1.27
CA ASP A 47 -8.00 2.48 0.23
C ASP A 47 -7.10 3.60 0.78
N GLU A 48 -7.49 4.25 1.86
CA GLU A 48 -6.68 5.26 2.55
C GLU A 48 -5.43 4.63 3.17
N VAL A 49 -5.63 3.56 3.94
CA VAL A 49 -4.55 2.79 4.55
C VAL A 49 -3.60 2.25 3.49
N LYS A 50 -4.13 1.79 2.35
CA LYS A 50 -3.32 1.34 1.21
C LYS A 50 -2.45 2.46 0.63
N ARG A 51 -2.94 3.69 0.56
CA ARG A 51 -2.14 4.85 0.12
C ARG A 51 -1.02 5.14 1.11
N ASP A 52 -1.31 5.13 2.40
CA ASP A 52 -0.31 5.35 3.46
C ASP A 52 0.75 4.23 3.47
N LEU A 53 0.37 2.96 3.30
CA LEU A 53 1.32 1.85 3.21
C LEU A 53 2.21 1.94 1.96
N ARG A 54 1.66 2.35 0.82
CA ARG A 54 2.45 2.63 -0.39
C ARG A 54 3.41 3.78 -0.17
N LEU A 55 2.97 4.80 0.56
CA LEU A 55 3.79 5.95 0.93
C LEU A 55 5.01 5.49 1.75
N LEU A 56 4.79 4.67 2.78
CA LEU A 56 5.87 4.11 3.59
C LEU A 56 6.86 3.27 2.78
N HIS A 57 6.37 2.50 1.81
CA HIS A 57 7.23 1.73 0.91
C HIS A 57 8.11 2.64 0.03
N LEU A 58 7.55 3.75 -0.45
CA LEU A 58 8.23 4.72 -1.33
C LEU A 58 8.97 5.83 -0.57
N ARG A 59 9.12 5.72 0.76
CA ARG A 59 9.72 6.78 1.60
C ARG A 59 11.12 7.22 1.14
N SER A 60 11.89 6.32 0.51
CA SER A 60 13.21 6.62 -0.04
C SER A 60 13.18 7.59 -1.21
N ALA A 61 12.06 7.67 -1.94
CA ALA A 61 11.91 8.57 -3.08
C ALA A 61 11.34 9.96 -2.69
N MET A 62 10.99 10.16 -1.41
CA MET A 62 10.29 11.38 -0.96
C MET A 62 11.24 12.51 -0.63
N ASP A 63 12.27 12.23 0.14
CA ASP A 63 13.27 13.21 0.53
C ASP A 63 14.63 12.79 -0.05
N PRO A 64 15.21 13.57 -0.98
CA PRO A 64 16.51 13.25 -1.58
C PRO A 64 17.66 13.23 -0.57
N LYS A 65 17.48 13.82 0.62
CA LYS A 65 18.49 13.86 1.68
C LYS A 65 18.41 12.68 2.65
N ARG A 66 17.31 11.92 2.65
CA ARG A 66 17.09 10.83 3.61
C ARG A 66 17.12 9.49 2.91
N PHE A 67 18.18 8.74 3.16
CA PHE A 67 18.33 7.38 2.68
C PHE A 67 17.87 6.39 3.75
N TYR A 68 16.85 5.61 3.44
CA TYR A 68 16.34 4.55 4.30
C TYR A 68 16.81 3.19 3.79
N LYS A 69 16.88 2.21 4.69
CA LYS A 69 17.01 0.81 4.28
C LYS A 69 15.83 0.43 3.37
N GLY A 70 16.17 -0.18 2.24
CA GLY A 70 15.20 -0.68 1.26
C GLY A 70 14.24 -1.67 1.88
N PHE A 71 13.01 -1.70 1.35
CA PHE A 71 11.99 -2.65 1.76
C PHE A 71 11.84 -3.70 0.66
N ASP A 72 12.33 -4.91 0.91
CA ASP A 72 12.38 -5.97 -0.11
C ASP A 72 11.03 -6.67 -0.33
N GLN A 73 10.05 -6.45 0.55
CA GLN A 73 8.75 -7.11 0.45
C GLN A 73 7.75 -6.28 -0.38
N THR A 74 7.21 -6.88 -1.42
CA THR A 74 6.18 -6.26 -2.26
C THR A 74 4.78 -6.31 -1.63
N LYS A 75 4.57 -7.21 -0.66
CA LYS A 75 3.27 -7.43 -0.01
C LYS A 75 3.14 -6.53 1.22
N PHE A 76 1.92 -6.02 1.44
CA PHE A 76 1.61 -5.30 2.67
C PHE A 76 1.59 -6.23 3.88
N PRO A 77 1.96 -5.73 5.07
CA PRO A 77 1.87 -6.50 6.30
C PRO A 77 0.42 -6.88 6.59
N LYS A 78 0.20 -8.10 7.11
CA LYS A 78 -1.13 -8.61 7.47
C LYS A 78 -1.63 -8.05 8.81
N TYR A 79 -0.74 -7.98 9.80
CA TYR A 79 -1.04 -7.47 11.13
C TYR A 79 -0.31 -6.13 11.31
N PHE A 80 -1.06 -5.06 11.50
CA PHE A 80 -0.52 -3.73 11.76
C PHE A 80 -1.56 -2.90 12.52
N GLN A 81 -1.12 -1.77 13.08
CA GLN A 81 -2.00 -0.79 13.69
C GLN A 81 -1.54 0.60 13.28
N LEU A 82 -2.49 1.52 13.16
CA LEU A 82 -2.22 2.93 12.96
C LEU A 82 -2.44 3.63 14.30
N GLY A 83 -1.43 4.40 14.71
CA GLY A 83 -1.45 5.17 15.94
C GLY A 83 -0.89 6.55 15.71
N THR A 84 -1.20 7.47 16.61
CA THR A 84 -0.68 8.83 16.62
C THR A 84 0.37 8.96 17.71
N VAL A 85 1.37 9.82 17.47
CA VAL A 85 2.42 10.08 18.46
C VAL A 85 1.86 11.01 19.53
N VAL A 86 1.94 10.58 20.79
CA VAL A 86 1.64 11.44 21.95
C VAL A 86 2.95 12.11 22.38
N GLU A 87 3.02 13.43 22.19
CA GLU A 87 4.23 14.21 22.46
C GLU A 87 4.52 14.28 23.97
N GLY A 88 5.80 14.24 24.33
CA GLY A 88 6.25 14.35 25.72
C GLY A 88 6.06 15.76 26.29
N ALA A 89 5.86 15.86 27.60
CA ALA A 89 5.62 17.14 28.27
C ALA A 89 6.81 18.12 28.22
N ALA A 90 8.03 17.62 27.96
CA ALA A 90 9.26 18.41 28.01
C ALA A 90 9.58 19.19 26.71
N ASP A 91 9.01 18.81 25.56
CA ASP A 91 9.38 19.37 24.25
C ASP A 91 8.21 20.15 23.64
N PHE A 92 8.08 21.42 24.06
CA PHE A 92 6.93 22.25 23.70
C PHE A 92 7.06 22.95 22.34
N TYR A 93 8.29 23.32 21.94
CA TYR A 93 8.52 24.23 20.82
C TYR A 93 9.09 23.57 19.56
N SER A 94 9.88 22.49 19.69
CA SER A 94 10.58 21.87 18.56
C SER A 94 9.92 20.58 18.08
N GLY A 95 9.56 19.69 18.99
CA GLY A 95 9.03 18.35 18.64
C GLY A 95 7.53 18.29 18.38
N ARG A 96 6.78 19.37 18.68
CA ARG A 96 5.31 19.37 18.67
C ARG A 96 4.72 19.96 17.39
N LEU A 97 3.75 19.25 16.82
CA LEU A 97 2.94 19.75 15.70
C LEU A 97 1.77 20.58 16.24
N ARG A 98 1.52 21.75 15.63
CA ARG A 98 0.34 22.56 15.94
C ARG A 98 -0.94 21.87 15.46
N ALA A 99 -2.08 22.19 16.07
CA ALA A 99 -3.37 21.58 15.73
C ALA A 99 -3.73 21.67 14.22
N LYS A 100 -3.32 22.75 13.53
CA LYS A 100 -3.55 22.92 12.09
C LYS A 100 -2.72 21.98 11.22
N GLN A 101 -1.52 21.62 11.69
CA GLN A 101 -0.58 20.75 10.98
C GLN A 101 -0.93 19.27 11.17
N ARG A 102 -1.57 18.92 12.31
CA ARG A 102 -2.06 17.56 12.56
C ARG A 102 -3.18 17.21 11.58
N LYS A 103 -3.04 16.08 10.89
CA LYS A 103 -4.02 15.53 9.94
C LYS A 103 -4.45 14.12 10.36
N ALA A 104 -5.50 13.61 9.71
CA ALA A 104 -6.04 12.29 10.03
C ALA A 104 -5.16 11.17 9.45
N THR A 105 -4.56 11.40 8.27
CA THR A 105 -3.73 10.43 7.57
C THR A 105 -2.32 10.97 7.28
N LEU A 106 -1.36 10.05 7.12
CA LEU A 106 0.02 10.40 6.81
C LEU A 106 0.12 11.07 5.42
N THR A 107 -0.68 10.59 4.46
CA THR A 107 -0.77 11.19 3.13
C THR A 107 -1.28 12.63 3.15
N GLU A 108 -2.28 12.96 3.96
CA GLU A 108 -2.78 14.33 4.11
C GLU A 108 -1.74 15.27 4.73
N GLU A 109 -1.03 14.81 5.75
CA GLU A 109 0.03 15.59 6.38
C GLU A 109 1.13 15.95 5.37
N LEU A 110 1.54 14.96 4.56
CA LEU A 110 2.53 15.15 3.52
C LEU A 110 2.05 16.09 2.39
N LEU A 111 0.76 16.07 2.06
CA LEU A 111 0.19 16.97 1.05
C LEU A 111 0.06 18.42 1.56
N ALA A 112 -0.08 18.61 2.87
CA ALA A 112 -0.14 19.93 3.48
C ALA A 112 1.24 20.63 3.53
N ASP A 113 2.34 19.89 3.37
CA ASP A 113 3.69 20.45 3.34
C ASP A 113 4.00 21.14 1.99
N VAL A 114 4.19 22.46 2.07
CA VAL A 114 4.44 23.33 0.91
C VAL A 114 5.84 23.09 0.32
N GLU A 115 6.85 22.87 1.16
CA GLU A 115 8.23 22.69 0.70
C GLU A 115 8.39 21.35 -0.02
N LEU A 116 7.83 20.28 0.54
CA LEU A 116 7.80 18.97 -0.11
C LEU A 116 7.02 19.01 -1.43
N THR A 117 5.92 19.76 -1.48
CA THR A 117 5.16 19.96 -2.72
C THR A 117 5.99 20.64 -3.80
N ARG A 118 6.76 21.68 -3.45
CA ARG A 118 7.65 22.40 -4.37
C ARG A 118 8.74 21.49 -4.93
N LEU A 119 9.43 20.75 -4.05
CA LEU A 119 10.49 19.82 -4.44
C LEU A 119 9.96 18.71 -5.35
N ARG A 120 8.79 18.14 -5.00
CA ARG A 120 8.12 17.11 -5.79
C ARG A 120 7.75 17.61 -7.18
N LYS A 121 7.13 18.80 -7.28
CA LYS A 121 6.77 19.41 -8.58
C LYS A 121 7.99 19.61 -9.46
N LYS A 122 9.09 20.13 -8.89
CA LYS A 122 10.37 20.30 -9.61
C LYS A 122 10.92 18.97 -10.14
N ARG A 123 10.97 17.94 -9.28
CA ARG A 123 11.49 16.63 -9.67
C ARG A 123 10.60 15.94 -10.71
N TYR A 124 9.28 16.03 -10.55
CA TYR A 124 8.32 15.47 -11.49
C TYR A 124 8.42 16.14 -12.87
N GLY A 125 8.53 17.47 -12.93
CA GLY A 125 8.74 18.20 -14.19
C GLY A 125 10.00 17.73 -14.91
N ALA A 126 11.13 17.67 -14.20
CA ALA A 126 12.39 17.19 -14.78
C ALA A 126 12.28 15.75 -15.35
N LEU A 127 11.63 14.84 -14.61
CA LEU A 127 11.41 13.46 -15.09
C LEU A 127 10.49 13.41 -16.31
N GLN A 128 9.47 14.27 -16.36
CA GLN A 128 8.55 14.33 -17.47
C GLN A 128 9.21 14.91 -18.73
N ASP A 129 10.06 15.93 -18.58
CA ASP A 129 10.84 16.52 -19.67
C ASP A 129 11.86 15.52 -20.23
N GLU A 130 12.57 14.80 -19.36
CA GLU A 130 13.48 13.72 -19.72
C GLU A 130 12.74 12.62 -20.50
N ARG A 131 11.59 12.16 -19.98
CA ARG A 131 10.75 11.16 -20.65
C ARG A 131 10.25 11.64 -22.01
N GLN A 132 9.84 12.90 -22.13
CA GLN A 132 9.42 13.49 -23.40
C GLN A 132 10.57 13.61 -24.39
N ALA A 133 11.76 14.02 -23.95
CA ALA A 133 12.95 14.08 -24.79
C ALA A 133 13.28 12.68 -25.38
N HIS A 134 13.26 11.64 -24.55
CA HIS A 134 13.44 10.26 -25.00
C HIS A 134 12.36 9.80 -25.99
N MET A 135 11.10 10.20 -25.80
CA MET A 135 10.02 9.89 -26.73
C MET A 135 10.14 10.65 -28.05
N ARG A 136 10.59 11.92 -28.05
CA ARG A 136 10.84 12.71 -29.25
C ARG A 136 11.98 12.14 -30.09
N ILE A 137 13.02 11.59 -29.46
CA ILE A 137 14.11 10.88 -30.15
C ILE A 137 13.60 9.60 -30.83
N LYS A 138 12.61 8.91 -30.26
CA LYS A 138 11.97 7.73 -30.87
C LYS A 138 11.01 8.08 -32.01
N ARG A 139 10.52 9.33 -32.10
CA ARG A 139 9.74 9.79 -33.23
C ARG A 139 10.69 10.10 -34.38
N ARG A 140 10.49 9.43 -35.51
CA ARG A 140 11.33 9.53 -36.71
C ARG A 140 11.42 11.00 -37.13
N LYS A 141 12.65 11.52 -37.29
CA LYS A 141 12.90 12.91 -37.72
C LYS A 141 12.63 13.16 -39.21
N THR A 142 12.25 12.13 -39.97
CA THR A 142 12.11 12.20 -41.43
C THR A 142 10.76 11.64 -41.89
N ASP A 143 10.08 12.40 -42.76
CA ASP A 143 8.82 12.04 -43.41
C ASP A 143 9.00 11.07 -44.59
N LEU A 144 10.24 10.66 -44.86
CA LEU A 144 10.57 9.76 -45.96
C LEU A 144 9.83 8.42 -45.79
N PRO A 145 9.19 7.85 -46.83
CA PRO A 145 8.52 6.56 -46.72
C PRO A 145 9.52 5.48 -46.30
N ARG A 146 9.06 4.48 -45.52
CA ARG A 146 9.88 3.32 -45.18
C ARG A 146 10.14 2.54 -46.48
N LEU A 147 11.40 2.48 -46.91
CA LEU A 147 11.81 1.55 -47.96
C LEU A 147 11.39 0.14 -47.52
N LYS A 148 10.57 -0.54 -48.32
CA LYS A 148 10.16 -1.93 -48.06
C LYS A 148 11.43 -2.76 -47.99
N LYS A 149 11.60 -3.59 -46.94
CA LYS A 149 12.73 -4.53 -46.88
C LYS A 149 12.71 -5.37 -48.16
N ALA A 150 13.81 -5.35 -48.90
CA ALA A 150 13.96 -6.20 -50.08
C ALA A 150 13.76 -7.66 -49.65
N HIS A 151 13.00 -8.41 -50.46
CA HIS A 151 12.77 -9.84 -50.25
C HIS A 151 14.13 -10.54 -50.25
N GLN A 152 14.57 -11.03 -49.09
CA GLN A 152 15.79 -11.82 -49.01
C GLN A 152 15.54 -13.13 -49.75
N ARG A 153 16.22 -13.32 -50.87
CA ARG A 153 16.23 -14.60 -51.56
C ARG A 153 16.76 -15.67 -50.60
N PRO A 154 16.10 -16.83 -50.46
CA PRO A 154 16.61 -17.91 -49.64
C PRO A 154 17.99 -18.31 -50.17
N LYS A 155 18.95 -18.48 -49.27
CA LYS A 155 20.27 -19.04 -49.61
C LYS A 155 20.04 -20.52 -49.93
N HIS A 156 20.38 -20.91 -51.16
CA HIS A 156 20.48 -22.32 -51.55
C HIS A 156 21.59 -23.01 -50.77
#